data_AF-A0A1Q7E1L9-F1
#
_entry.id   AF-A0A1Q7E1L9-F1
#
_cell.length_a   1.000
_cell.length_b   1.000
_cell.length_c   1.000
_cell.angle_alpha   90.00
_cell.angle_beta   90.00
_cell.angle_gamma   90.00
#
_symmetry.space_group_name_H-M   'P 1'
#
loop_
_entity.id
_entity.type
_entity.pdbx_description
1 polymer ?
#
loop_
_entity_poly.entity_id
_entity_poly.type
_entity_poly.pdbx_seq_one_letter_code
_entity_poly.pdbx_strand_id
1 'polypeptide(L)'
;MADSVIPGGPYGDAVRRGRALVTATRDSLPRHVGNTLRCTSCHLDAGRRESGTWIGVFARYPQYRARSGTVETRDIITYLAFLSRGIDVAPPVPGSRLQRWAAYTADTAAGAGVYTASCAKCHGAAGEGTAGAPPLWGSESYNIAAGMSRVRTAAEFIRHNMPFDAPGTLSDSQAFNVAAYVNGHPRPDFRGKENDWPRGDPPPDVAYPTRSHH
;
A
#
# COMPACT_ATOMS: atom_id res chain seq x y z
N MET A 1 -20.45 0.22 -12.09
CA MET A 1 -21.58 -0.16 -11.21
C MET A 1 -21.74 0.72 -9.96
N ALA A 2 -20.71 1.41 -9.43
CA ALA A 2 -20.87 2.32 -8.28
C ALA A 2 -21.17 3.79 -8.62
N ASP A 3 -21.08 4.18 -9.90
CA ASP A 3 -21.15 5.60 -10.31
C ASP A 3 -22.59 6.08 -10.52
N SER A 4 -23.49 5.17 -10.87
CA SER A 4 -24.91 5.45 -11.10
C SER A 4 -25.67 5.81 -9.82
N VAL A 5 -25.08 5.56 -8.65
CA VAL A 5 -25.67 5.88 -7.33
C VAL A 5 -25.05 7.12 -6.68
N ILE A 6 -24.08 7.78 -7.33
CA ILE A 6 -23.52 9.04 -6.82
C ILE A 6 -24.58 10.13 -7.06
N PRO A 7 -25.12 10.77 -6.00
CA PRO A 7 -26.18 11.77 -6.16
C PRO A 7 -25.69 12.99 -6.95
N GLY A 8 -26.64 13.80 -7.42
CA GLY A 8 -26.33 15.13 -7.96
C GLY A 8 -25.91 16.12 -6.87
N GLY A 9 -25.46 17.30 -7.28
CA GLY A 9 -25.16 18.42 -6.40
C GLY A 9 -23.80 18.38 -5.70
N PRO A 10 -23.53 19.35 -4.81
CA PRO A 10 -22.19 19.61 -4.26
C PRO A 10 -21.55 18.39 -3.57
N TYR A 11 -22.37 17.57 -2.92
CA TYR A 11 -21.92 16.32 -2.29
C TYR A 11 -21.47 15.28 -3.32
N GLY A 12 -22.26 15.06 -4.37
CA GLY A 12 -21.88 14.16 -5.47
C GLY A 12 -20.61 14.61 -6.18
N ASP A 13 -20.44 15.92 -6.37
CA ASP A 13 -19.26 16.49 -7.00
C ASP A 13 -18.01 16.30 -6.14
N ALA A 14 -18.13 16.43 -4.81
CA ALA A 14 -17.05 16.10 -3.89
C ALA A 14 -16.66 14.61 -3.96
N VAL A 15 -17.64 13.71 -4.07
CA VAL A 15 -17.38 12.26 -4.25
C VAL A 15 -16.66 11.99 -5.58
N ARG A 16 -17.09 12.61 -6.69
CA ARG A 16 -16.44 12.47 -8.01
C ARG A 16 -15.01 13.03 -8.00
N ARG A 17 -14.79 14.19 -7.39
CA ARG A 17 -13.43 14.76 -7.21
C ARG A 17 -12.54 13.85 -6.37
N GLY A 18 -13.04 13.35 -5.24
CA GLY A 18 -12.32 12.39 -4.39
C GLY A 18 -11.92 11.14 -5.16
N ARG A 19 -12.81 10.61 -6.01
CA ARG A 19 -12.49 9.50 -6.91
C ARG A 19 -11.37 9.85 -7.90
N ALA A 20 -11.44 11.00 -8.56
CA ALA A 20 -10.43 11.42 -9.52
C ALA A 20 -9.03 11.51 -8.86
N LEU A 21 -8.95 12.06 -7.64
CA LEU A 21 -7.71 12.11 -6.87
C LEU A 21 -7.13 10.71 -6.61
N VAL A 22 -7.95 9.69 -6.39
CA VAL A 22 -7.45 8.34 -6.09
C VAL A 22 -7.17 7.49 -7.32
N THR A 23 -7.87 7.71 -8.44
CA THR A 23 -7.71 6.92 -9.68
C THR A 23 -6.78 7.57 -10.71
N ALA A 24 -6.55 8.88 -10.60
CA ALA A 24 -5.73 9.69 -11.50
C ALA A 24 -4.87 10.67 -10.67
N THR A 25 -4.18 10.15 -9.66
CA THR A 25 -3.51 10.94 -8.61
C THR A 25 -2.48 11.91 -9.17
N ARG A 26 -1.59 11.45 -10.06
CA ARG A 26 -0.58 12.30 -10.69
C ARG A 26 -1.20 13.40 -11.55
N ASP A 27 -2.20 13.08 -12.34
CA ASP A 27 -2.88 14.05 -13.22
C ASP A 27 -3.65 15.09 -12.41
N SER A 28 -4.22 14.66 -11.28
CA SER A 28 -4.97 15.53 -10.37
C SER A 28 -4.07 16.39 -9.49
N LEU A 29 -2.85 15.92 -9.17
CA LEU A 29 -1.91 16.55 -8.24
C LEU A 29 -0.45 16.51 -8.77
N PRO A 30 -0.16 17.07 -9.96
CA PRO A 30 1.12 16.88 -10.64
C PRO A 30 2.31 17.49 -9.88
N ARG A 31 2.05 18.47 -8.99
CA ARG A 31 3.07 19.09 -8.14
C ARG A 31 3.34 18.35 -6.82
N HIS A 32 2.57 17.30 -6.51
CA HIS A 32 2.63 16.59 -5.23
C HIS A 32 2.93 15.09 -5.38
N VAL A 33 3.04 14.59 -6.61
CA VAL A 33 3.33 13.18 -6.92
C VAL A 33 4.62 13.11 -7.73
N GLY A 34 5.68 12.57 -7.13
CA GLY A 34 7.01 12.47 -7.74
C GLY A 34 7.28 11.16 -8.49
N ASN A 35 6.28 10.30 -8.66
CA ASN A 35 6.42 8.99 -9.31
C ASN A 35 5.18 8.67 -10.20
N THR A 36 5.04 7.43 -10.67
CA THR A 36 3.90 7.04 -11.56
C THR A 36 2.77 6.30 -10.83
N LEU A 37 2.87 6.14 -9.51
CA LEU A 37 1.88 5.40 -8.74
C LEU A 37 0.58 6.18 -8.56
N ARG A 38 -0.51 5.43 -8.44
CA ARG A 38 -1.85 5.91 -8.11
C ARG A 38 -2.27 5.27 -6.79
N CYS A 39 -3.23 5.84 -6.08
CA CYS A 39 -3.73 5.21 -4.85
C CYS A 39 -4.23 3.78 -5.13
N THR A 40 -4.86 3.56 -6.28
CA THR A 40 -5.34 2.26 -6.74
C THR A 40 -4.26 1.30 -7.25
N SER A 41 -2.99 1.72 -7.31
CA SER A 41 -1.87 0.80 -7.58
C SER A 41 -1.69 -0.23 -6.45
N CYS A 42 -2.10 0.11 -5.22
CA CYS A 42 -2.09 -0.81 -4.08
C CYS A 42 -3.48 -0.97 -3.45
N HIS A 43 -4.33 0.05 -3.48
CA HIS A 43 -5.69 -0.03 -2.97
C HIS A 43 -6.64 -0.50 -4.07
N LEU A 44 -6.62 -1.80 -4.32
CA LEU A 44 -7.30 -2.44 -5.46
C LEU A 44 -8.83 -2.33 -5.34
N ASP A 45 -9.49 -2.35 -6.50
CA ASP A 45 -10.94 -2.13 -6.63
C ASP A 45 -11.42 -0.83 -5.95
N ALA A 46 -10.63 0.24 -6.10
CA ALA A 46 -10.83 1.52 -5.41
C ALA A 46 -10.95 1.36 -3.88
N GLY A 47 -10.08 0.52 -3.30
CA GLY A 47 -10.02 0.28 -1.86
C GLY A 47 -11.14 -0.60 -1.32
N ARG A 48 -11.78 -1.44 -2.14
CA ARG A 48 -12.84 -2.36 -1.67
C ARG A 48 -12.33 -3.75 -1.31
N ARG A 49 -11.15 -4.15 -1.79
CA ARG A 49 -10.53 -5.42 -1.38
C ARG A 49 -10.15 -5.38 0.10
N GLU A 50 -10.29 -6.51 0.79
CA GLU A 50 -10.05 -6.61 2.24
C GLU A 50 -8.64 -6.14 2.64
N SER A 51 -7.61 -6.64 1.95
CA SER A 51 -6.25 -6.18 2.13
C SER A 51 -6.07 -4.82 1.45
N GLY A 52 -5.86 -3.79 2.26
CA GLY A 52 -5.79 -2.40 1.80
C GLY A 52 -7.16 -1.72 1.65
N THR A 53 -8.20 -2.20 2.36
CA THR A 53 -9.54 -1.57 2.28
C THR A 53 -9.55 -0.13 2.80
N TRP A 54 -10.38 0.70 2.17
CA TRP A 54 -10.74 2.05 2.56
C TRP A 54 -12.07 2.11 3.30
N ILE A 55 -12.90 1.08 3.16
CA ILE A 55 -14.19 0.98 3.84
C ILE A 55 -13.95 0.94 5.35
N GLY A 56 -14.66 1.80 6.09
CA GLY A 56 -14.55 1.93 7.54
C GLY A 56 -13.31 2.67 8.03
N VAL A 57 -12.38 3.06 7.16
CA VAL A 57 -11.14 3.75 7.57
C VAL A 57 -11.43 5.10 8.22
N PHE A 58 -12.47 5.81 7.77
CA PHE A 58 -12.86 7.10 8.36
C PHE A 58 -13.17 7.00 9.86
N ALA A 59 -13.76 5.89 10.32
CA ALA A 59 -14.09 5.67 11.73
C ALA A 59 -12.87 5.35 12.61
N ARG A 60 -11.70 5.10 11.99
CA ARG A 60 -10.44 4.84 12.70
C ARG A 60 -9.63 6.11 12.96
N TYR A 61 -10.06 7.26 12.45
CA TYR A 61 -9.41 8.55 12.67
C TYR A 61 -10.29 9.46 13.55
N PRO A 62 -9.69 10.37 14.35
CA PRO A 62 -8.25 10.58 14.53
C PRO A 62 -7.55 9.38 15.20
N GLN A 63 -6.31 9.10 14.83
CA GLN A 63 -5.53 8.00 15.41
C GLN A 63 -4.11 8.44 15.74
N TYR A 64 -3.61 8.03 16.91
CA TYR A 64 -2.18 8.09 17.19
C TYR A 64 -1.41 7.15 16.26
N ARG A 65 -0.31 7.65 15.68
CA ARG A 65 0.61 6.88 14.83
C ARG A 65 2.00 6.90 15.45
N ALA A 66 2.50 5.72 15.82
CA ALA A 66 3.84 5.57 16.40
C ALA A 66 4.95 6.10 15.47
N ARG A 67 4.78 5.90 14.16
CA ARG A 67 5.72 6.35 13.14
C ARG A 67 5.94 7.87 13.16
N SER A 68 4.87 8.66 13.23
CA SER A 68 4.95 10.13 13.27
C SER A 68 5.02 10.68 14.70
N GLY A 69 4.68 9.87 15.71
CA GLY A 69 4.65 10.30 17.11
C GLY A 69 3.50 11.24 17.46
N THR A 70 2.49 11.36 16.57
CA THR A 70 1.38 12.32 16.68
C THR A 70 0.02 11.67 16.43
N VAL A 71 -1.05 12.37 16.81
CA VAL A 71 -2.42 12.05 16.39
C VAL A 71 -2.66 12.66 15.01
N GLU A 72 -3.00 11.82 14.03
CA GLU A 72 -3.24 12.26 12.65
C GLU A 72 -4.74 12.40 12.36
N THR A 73 -5.10 13.42 11.58
CA THR A 73 -6.42 13.65 10.94
C THR A 73 -6.24 13.66 9.43
N ARG A 74 -7.20 13.16 8.64
CA ARG A 74 -7.08 13.10 7.17
C ARG A 74 -8.19 13.87 6.46
N ASP A 75 -7.84 14.75 5.54
CA ASP A 75 -8.81 15.54 4.75
C ASP A 75 -9.62 14.69 3.73
N ILE A 76 -9.17 13.47 3.43
CA ILE A 76 -9.82 12.55 2.48
C ILE A 76 -11.08 11.85 3.06
N ILE A 77 -11.51 12.21 4.27
CA ILE A 77 -12.61 11.58 5.03
C ILE A 77 -13.93 11.58 4.25
N THR A 78 -14.24 12.60 3.45
CA THR A 78 -15.54 12.67 2.74
C THR A 78 -15.76 11.50 1.78
N TYR A 79 -14.73 11.11 1.01
CA TYR A 79 -14.83 9.97 0.09
C TYR A 79 -14.83 8.63 0.84
N LEU A 80 -14.00 8.50 1.89
CA LEU A 80 -13.96 7.30 2.73
C LEU A 80 -15.28 7.06 3.48
N ALA A 81 -15.91 8.12 3.96
CA ALA A 81 -17.22 8.08 4.61
C ALA A 81 -18.32 7.69 3.62
N PHE A 82 -18.29 8.18 2.37
CA PHE A 82 -19.22 7.75 1.33
C PHE A 82 -19.12 6.24 1.06
N LEU A 83 -17.91 5.71 0.89
CA LEU A 83 -17.67 4.28 0.66
C LEU A 83 -18.16 3.38 1.80
N SER A 84 -18.37 3.95 2.99
CA SER A 84 -18.74 3.19 4.18
C SER A 84 -20.22 3.30 4.55
N ARG A 85 -21.04 3.94 3.72
CA ARG A 85 -22.48 4.09 3.98
C ARG A 85 -23.17 2.73 3.95
N GLY A 86 -23.93 2.42 5.00
CA GLY A 86 -24.72 1.19 5.09
C GLY A 86 -23.89 -0.08 5.34
N ILE A 87 -22.63 0.05 5.76
CA ILE A 87 -21.77 -1.08 6.13
C ILE A 87 -21.48 -1.00 7.62
N ASP A 88 -21.80 -2.05 8.36
CA ASP A 88 -21.42 -2.18 9.77
C ASP A 88 -19.89 -2.21 9.87
N VAL A 89 -19.31 -1.15 10.47
CA VAL A 89 -17.86 -1.05 10.64
C VAL A 89 -17.47 -1.95 11.81
N ALA A 90 -16.94 -3.13 11.50
CA ALA A 90 -16.40 -4.04 12.51
C ALA A 90 -15.30 -3.34 13.34
N PRO A 91 -15.23 -3.58 14.66
CA PRO A 91 -14.18 -3.03 15.50
C PRO A 91 -12.79 -3.48 15.01
N PRO A 92 -11.73 -2.68 15.24
CA PRO A 92 -10.37 -3.08 14.88
C PRO A 92 -10.03 -4.43 15.51
N VAL A 93 -9.68 -5.43 14.68
CA VAL A 93 -9.26 -6.75 15.17
C VAL A 93 -7.90 -6.61 15.88
N PRO A 94 -7.77 -7.04 17.15
CA PRO A 94 -6.50 -7.07 17.86
C PRO A 94 -5.55 -8.12 17.26
N GLY A 95 -4.28 -7.78 17.14
CA GLY A 95 -3.24 -8.64 16.55
C GLY A 95 -2.80 -8.14 15.18
N SER A 96 -1.49 -7.96 15.00
CA SER A 96 -0.99 -7.56 13.69
C SER A 96 -1.14 -8.76 12.76
N ARG A 97 -1.95 -8.66 11.70
CA ARG A 97 -1.95 -9.63 10.59
C ARG A 97 -0.53 -9.94 10.11
N LEU A 98 0.39 -8.99 10.34
CA LEU A 98 1.79 -9.10 9.98
C LEU A 98 2.62 -10.04 10.87
N GLN A 99 2.13 -10.44 12.06
CA GLN A 99 2.88 -11.25 13.02
C GLN A 99 3.14 -12.66 12.49
N ARG A 100 2.23 -13.20 11.66
CA ARG A 100 2.42 -14.50 10.98
C ARG A 100 3.72 -14.55 10.17
N TRP A 101 4.16 -13.42 9.62
CA TRP A 101 5.34 -13.34 8.76
C TRP A 101 6.65 -13.32 9.56
N ALA A 102 6.60 -13.22 10.89
CA ALA A 102 7.80 -13.17 11.72
C ALA A 102 8.59 -14.49 11.71
N ALA A 103 7.95 -15.61 11.36
CA ALA A 103 8.59 -16.93 11.29
C ALA A 103 9.30 -17.21 9.96
N TYR A 104 9.17 -16.33 8.95
CA TYR A 104 9.73 -16.56 7.62
C TYR A 104 11.09 -15.90 7.47
N THR A 105 12.01 -16.62 6.83
CA THR A 105 13.33 -16.10 6.42
C THR A 105 13.32 -15.87 4.91
N ALA A 106 13.85 -14.74 4.47
CA ALA A 106 13.82 -14.35 3.07
C ALA A 106 14.80 -15.17 2.24
N ASP A 107 14.33 -15.72 1.13
CA ASP A 107 15.16 -16.26 0.05
C ASP A 107 14.89 -15.48 -1.24
N THR A 108 15.79 -14.56 -1.58
CA THR A 108 15.65 -13.71 -2.77
C THR A 108 15.90 -14.47 -4.07
N ALA A 109 16.63 -15.59 -4.04
CA ALA A 109 16.85 -16.41 -5.23
C ALA A 109 15.57 -17.18 -5.58
N ALA A 110 14.93 -17.80 -4.58
CA ALA A 110 13.59 -18.38 -4.75
C ALA A 110 12.56 -17.31 -5.15
N GLY A 111 12.65 -16.12 -4.55
CA GLY A 111 11.82 -14.96 -4.89
C GLY A 111 11.95 -14.52 -6.35
N ALA A 112 13.16 -14.52 -6.91
CA ALA A 112 13.41 -14.22 -8.32
C ALA A 112 12.73 -15.23 -9.26
N GLY A 113 12.74 -16.52 -8.88
CA GLY A 113 12.04 -17.58 -9.59
C GLY A 113 10.52 -17.36 -9.62
N VAL A 114 9.92 -17.03 -8.47
CA VAL A 114 8.49 -16.68 -8.37
C VAL A 114 8.18 -15.43 -9.20
N TYR A 115 9.04 -14.42 -9.15
CA TYR A 115 8.87 -13.19 -9.92
C TYR A 115 8.80 -13.45 -11.43
N THR A 116 9.76 -14.23 -11.93
CA THR A 116 9.84 -14.58 -13.35
C THR A 116 8.61 -15.37 -13.80
N ALA A 117 8.17 -16.33 -12.98
CA ALA A 117 7.04 -17.20 -13.32
C ALA A 117 5.67 -16.50 -13.23
N SER A 118 5.49 -15.55 -12.31
CA SER A 118 4.15 -15.07 -11.93
C SER A 118 3.95 -13.56 -12.00
N CYS A 119 5.02 -12.76 -12.00
CA CYS A 119 4.92 -11.30 -11.85
C CYS A 119 5.38 -10.55 -13.11
N ALA A 120 6.46 -11.00 -13.75
CA ALA A 120 7.12 -10.30 -14.84
C ALA A 120 6.21 -10.02 -16.04
N LYS A 121 5.25 -10.91 -16.34
CA LYS A 121 4.27 -10.73 -17.42
C LYS A 121 3.47 -9.43 -17.34
N CYS A 122 3.26 -8.90 -16.14
CA CYS A 122 2.50 -7.67 -15.91
C CYS A 122 3.40 -6.52 -15.47
N HIS A 123 4.36 -6.78 -14.59
CA HIS A 123 5.21 -5.76 -13.97
C HIS A 123 6.52 -5.49 -14.70
N GLY A 124 6.79 -6.18 -15.81
CA GLY A 124 8.04 -6.06 -16.56
C GLY A 124 9.15 -6.93 -16.00
N ALA A 125 10.12 -7.29 -16.84
CA ALA A 125 11.22 -8.17 -16.45
C ALA A 125 12.15 -7.50 -15.44
N ALA A 126 12.27 -6.17 -15.50
CA ALA A 126 13.07 -5.35 -14.60
C ALA A 126 12.19 -4.53 -13.63
N GLY A 127 10.94 -4.94 -13.40
CA GLY A 127 10.02 -4.29 -12.45
C GLY A 127 9.61 -2.87 -12.82
N GLU A 128 9.83 -2.48 -14.07
CA GLU A 128 9.59 -1.16 -14.65
C GLU A 128 8.10 -0.81 -14.81
N GLY A 129 7.22 -1.79 -14.64
CA GLY A 129 5.78 -1.65 -14.84
C GLY A 129 5.36 -1.61 -16.30
N THR A 130 4.06 -1.65 -16.52
CA THR A 130 3.41 -1.53 -17.82
C THR A 130 2.19 -0.62 -17.70
N ALA A 131 1.46 -0.38 -18.80
CA ALA A 131 0.20 0.35 -18.73
C ALA A 131 -0.84 -0.33 -17.82
N GLY A 132 -0.75 -1.66 -17.64
CA GLY A 132 -1.68 -2.45 -16.84
C GLY A 132 -1.22 -2.74 -15.41
N ALA A 133 0.05 -2.52 -15.07
CA ALA A 133 0.58 -2.80 -13.73
C ALA A 133 1.69 -1.81 -13.33
N PRO A 134 1.72 -1.36 -12.06
CA PRO A 134 2.67 -0.35 -11.62
C PRO A 134 4.13 -0.86 -11.59
N PRO A 135 5.13 0.05 -11.65
CA PRO A 135 6.51 -0.28 -11.34
C PRO A 135 6.67 -0.73 -9.88
N LEU A 136 7.46 -1.77 -9.65
CA LEU A 136 7.67 -2.38 -8.33
C LEU A 136 8.94 -1.88 -7.63
N TRP A 137 9.90 -1.40 -8.40
CA TRP A 137 11.12 -0.73 -7.96
C TRP A 137 11.60 0.26 -9.03
N GLY A 138 12.79 0.86 -8.84
CA GLY A 138 13.29 1.92 -9.71
C GLY A 138 12.66 3.29 -9.43
N SER A 139 13.10 4.33 -10.15
CA SER A 139 12.77 5.74 -9.85
C SER A 139 11.27 6.04 -9.83
N GLU A 140 10.50 5.30 -10.64
CA GLU A 140 9.06 5.53 -10.81
C GLU A 140 8.18 4.79 -9.78
N SER A 141 8.79 4.00 -8.88
CA SER A 141 8.06 3.23 -7.86
C SER A 141 7.95 3.97 -6.51
N TYR A 142 7.49 3.27 -5.48
CA TYR A 142 7.39 3.80 -4.13
C TYR A 142 8.77 3.93 -3.49
N ASN A 143 8.95 5.01 -2.73
CA ASN A 143 10.20 5.30 -2.04
C ASN A 143 10.44 4.33 -0.86
N ILE A 144 11.67 4.36 -0.31
CA ILE A 144 12.11 3.48 0.77
C ILE A 144 11.31 3.65 2.07
N ALA A 145 10.65 4.79 2.26
CA ALA A 145 9.83 5.10 3.41
C ALA A 145 8.36 4.66 3.26
N ALA A 146 7.91 4.22 2.10
CA ALA A 146 6.55 3.73 1.92
C ALA A 146 6.31 2.45 2.73
N GLY A 147 5.10 2.24 3.27
CA GLY A 147 4.80 1.02 4.04
C GLY A 147 5.04 -0.28 3.27
N MET A 148 4.96 -0.24 1.93
CA MET A 148 5.19 -1.34 1.01
C MET A 148 6.67 -1.74 0.87
N SER A 149 7.63 -0.88 1.27
CA SER A 149 9.05 -1.24 1.29
C SER A 149 9.40 -2.27 2.38
N ARG A 150 8.48 -2.49 3.33
CA ARG A 150 8.61 -3.50 4.38
C ARG A 150 8.20 -4.87 3.86
N VAL A 151 9.10 -5.85 3.94
CA VAL A 151 8.90 -7.21 3.42
C VAL A 151 7.62 -7.85 3.95
N ARG A 152 7.31 -7.72 5.25
CA ARG A 152 6.09 -8.34 5.83
C ARG A 152 4.82 -7.70 5.30
N THR A 153 4.84 -6.38 5.06
CA THR A 153 3.71 -5.65 4.48
C THR A 153 3.49 -6.05 3.02
N ALA A 154 4.57 -6.14 2.24
CA ALA A 154 4.51 -6.58 0.86
C ALA A 154 4.07 -8.05 0.73
N ALA A 155 4.56 -8.95 1.58
CA ALA A 155 4.16 -10.35 1.61
C ALA A 155 2.65 -10.50 1.88
N GLU A 156 2.12 -9.76 2.86
CA GLU A 156 0.69 -9.73 3.16
C GLU A 156 -0.14 -9.24 1.97
N PHE A 157 0.31 -8.19 1.29
CA PHE A 157 -0.36 -7.69 0.09
C PHE A 157 -0.33 -8.72 -1.03
N ILE A 158 0.84 -9.27 -1.34
CA ILE A 158 1.06 -10.23 -2.43
C ILE A 158 0.25 -11.49 -2.20
N ARG A 159 0.30 -12.07 -1.00
CA ARG A 159 -0.43 -13.31 -0.67
C ARG A 159 -1.93 -13.22 -0.95
N HIS A 160 -2.54 -12.05 -0.73
CA HIS A 160 -3.99 -11.89 -0.85
C HIS A 160 -4.45 -11.27 -2.17
N ASN A 161 -3.58 -10.56 -2.87
CA ASN A 161 -3.97 -9.78 -4.06
C ASN A 161 -3.26 -10.18 -5.34
N MET A 162 -2.17 -10.94 -5.24
CA MET A 162 -1.32 -11.29 -6.38
C MET A 162 -1.14 -12.81 -6.51
N PRO A 163 -0.96 -13.33 -7.74
CA PRO A 163 -1.12 -12.64 -9.03
C PRO A 163 -2.53 -12.07 -9.22
N PHE A 164 -2.66 -10.96 -9.96
CA PHE A 164 -3.94 -10.24 -10.03
C PHE A 164 -5.09 -11.08 -10.59
N ASP A 165 -4.78 -11.98 -11.51
CA ASP A 165 -5.66 -12.95 -12.16
C ASP A 165 -5.87 -14.24 -11.35
N ALA A 166 -5.08 -14.47 -10.30
CA ALA A 166 -5.13 -15.66 -9.47
C ALA A 166 -4.75 -15.36 -8.01
N PRO A 167 -5.45 -14.43 -7.32
CA PRO A 167 -5.09 -14.03 -5.96
C PRO A 167 -5.19 -15.21 -4.98
N GLY A 168 -4.26 -15.29 -4.02
CA GLY A 168 -4.29 -16.35 -3.00
C GLY A 168 -3.58 -17.65 -3.39
N THR A 169 -3.14 -17.79 -4.65
CA THR A 169 -2.51 -19.02 -5.17
C THR A 169 -1.07 -19.23 -4.73
N LEU A 170 -0.31 -18.15 -4.47
CA LEU A 170 1.04 -18.27 -3.92
C LEU A 170 0.98 -18.80 -2.49
N SER A 171 1.88 -19.71 -2.15
CA SER A 171 2.12 -20.08 -0.76
C SER A 171 2.70 -18.88 0.04
N ASP A 172 2.66 -18.97 1.36
CA ASP A 172 3.24 -17.92 2.21
C ASP A 172 4.74 -17.75 1.96
N SER A 173 5.48 -18.86 1.85
CA SER A 173 6.91 -18.82 1.54
C SER A 173 7.17 -18.15 0.18
N GLN A 174 6.37 -18.49 -0.85
CA GLN A 174 6.48 -17.84 -2.16
C GLN A 174 6.19 -16.33 -2.07
N ALA A 175 5.11 -15.94 -1.39
CA ALA A 175 4.74 -14.54 -1.21
C ALA A 175 5.81 -13.74 -0.43
N PHE A 176 6.39 -14.34 0.61
CA PHE A 176 7.44 -13.72 1.41
C PHE A 176 8.75 -13.58 0.64
N ASN A 177 9.16 -14.62 -0.08
CA ASN A 177 10.39 -14.63 -0.88
C ASN A 177 10.31 -13.63 -2.04
N VAL A 178 9.19 -13.58 -2.76
CA VAL A 178 9.03 -12.61 -3.86
C VAL A 178 8.90 -11.18 -3.32
N ALA A 179 8.28 -10.97 -2.15
CA ALA A 179 8.27 -9.67 -1.48
C ALA A 179 9.69 -9.20 -1.12
N ALA A 180 10.51 -10.09 -0.59
CA ALA A 180 11.92 -9.80 -0.28
C ALA A 180 12.72 -9.51 -1.55
N TYR A 181 12.54 -10.29 -2.61
CA TYR A 181 13.16 -10.04 -3.91
C TYR A 181 12.79 -8.65 -4.46
N VAL A 182 11.50 -8.30 -4.50
CA VAL A 182 11.01 -6.98 -4.94
C VAL A 182 11.61 -5.85 -4.10
N ASN A 183 11.61 -5.99 -2.77
CA ASN A 183 12.10 -4.95 -1.87
C ASN A 183 13.62 -4.87 -1.75
N GLY A 184 14.35 -5.88 -2.25
CA GLY A 184 15.81 -5.86 -2.38
C GLY A 184 16.35 -4.98 -3.51
N HIS A 185 15.48 -4.43 -4.37
CA HIS A 185 15.90 -3.59 -5.49
C HIS A 185 15.96 -2.09 -5.12
N PRO A 186 16.82 -1.30 -5.81
CA PRO A 186 16.90 0.15 -5.63
C PRO A 186 15.57 0.87 -5.88
N ARG A 187 15.31 1.90 -5.10
CA ARG A 187 14.10 2.74 -5.17
C ARG A 187 14.41 4.14 -4.65
N PRO A 188 13.54 5.14 -4.90
CA PRO A 188 13.77 6.50 -4.42
C PRO A 188 13.95 6.55 -2.90
N ASP A 189 14.81 7.45 -2.45
CA ASP A 189 14.93 7.76 -1.04
C ASP A 189 13.78 8.69 -0.58
N PHE A 190 13.62 8.88 0.73
CA PHE A 190 12.69 9.83 1.31
C PHE A 190 13.39 10.73 2.34
N ARG A 191 13.37 12.04 2.09
CA ARG A 191 13.94 13.04 3.00
C ARG A 191 13.17 13.05 4.32
N GLY A 192 13.90 12.99 5.44
CA GLY A 192 13.32 13.05 6.78
C GLY A 192 12.87 11.70 7.34
N LYS A 193 13.01 10.61 6.57
CA LYS A 193 12.73 9.23 7.02
C LYS A 193 13.47 8.85 8.29
N GLU A 194 14.64 9.45 8.50
CA GLU A 194 15.47 9.20 9.68
C GLU A 194 14.81 9.68 10.98
N ASN A 195 13.77 10.53 10.90
CA ASN A 195 12.98 10.97 12.05
C ASN A 195 11.72 10.14 12.28
N ASP A 196 11.48 9.10 11.46
CA ASP A 196 10.40 8.15 11.70
C ASP A 196 10.64 7.38 13.02
N TRP A 197 9.56 7.09 13.74
CA TRP A 197 9.55 6.48 15.08
C TRP A 197 10.35 7.29 16.12
N PRO A 198 9.95 8.56 16.38
CA PRO A 198 10.67 9.44 17.30
C PRO A 198 10.68 8.95 18.75
N ARG A 199 9.81 8.00 19.09
CA ARG A 199 9.74 7.37 20.42
C ARG A 199 10.37 5.97 20.47
N GLY A 200 11.12 5.59 19.44
CA GLY A 200 11.72 4.26 19.29
C GLY A 200 10.76 3.20 18.74
N ASP A 201 11.25 1.95 18.72
CA ASP A 201 10.54 0.73 18.27
C ASP A 201 10.08 0.72 16.80
N PRO A 202 10.99 0.97 15.83
CA PRO A 202 10.66 0.75 14.43
C PRO A 202 10.38 -0.75 14.17
N PRO A 203 9.48 -1.09 13.24
CA PRO A 203 9.30 -2.46 12.79
C PRO A 203 10.65 -3.08 12.38
N PRO A 204 10.87 -4.38 12.64
CA PRO A 204 12.16 -5.02 12.40
C PRO A 204 12.54 -5.13 10.91
N ASP A 205 11.60 -4.85 10.00
CA ASP A 205 11.77 -4.89 8.56
C ASP A 205 11.76 -3.49 7.91
N VAL A 206 12.04 -2.42 8.68
CA VAL A 206 12.29 -1.08 8.15
C VAL A 206 13.60 -1.10 7.33
N ALA A 207 13.52 -0.62 6.09
CA ALA A 207 14.61 -0.70 5.11
C ALA A 207 15.68 0.41 5.24
N TYR A 208 15.67 1.19 6.33
CA TYR A 208 16.56 2.33 6.55
C TYR A 208 16.82 2.58 8.04
N PRO A 209 17.96 3.20 8.39
CA PRO A 209 18.23 3.57 9.77
C PRO A 209 17.33 4.72 10.23
N THR A 210 16.92 4.67 11.50
CA THR A 210 16.18 5.74 12.20
C THR A 210 17.06 6.35 13.28
N ARG A 211 16.82 7.61 13.65
CA ARG A 211 17.58 8.35 14.67
C ARG A 211 17.22 7.97 16.10
N SER A 212 16.55 6.84 16.34
CA SER A 212 16.04 6.45 17.65
C SER A 212 17.08 6.72 18.74
N HIS A 213 16.79 7.73 19.57
CA HIS A 213 17.70 8.22 20.59
C HIS A 213 17.98 7.11 21.60
N HIS A 214 19.27 6.95 21.95
CA HIS A 214 19.72 6.26 23.15
C HIS A 214 19.06 6.83 24.41
#